data_AF-B0W392-F1
#
_entry.id   AF-B0W392-F1
#
_cell.length_a   1.000
_cell.length_b   1.000
_cell.length_c   1.000
_cell.angle_alpha   90.00
_cell.angle_beta   90.00
_cell.angle_gamma   90.00
#
_symmetry.space_group_name_H-M   'P 1'
#
loop_
_entity.id
_entity.type
_entity.pdbx_description
1 polymer ?
#
loop_
_entity_poly.entity_id
_entity_poly.type
_entity_poly.pdbx_seq_one_letter_code
_entity_poly.pdbx_strand_id
1 'polypeptide(L)'
;MMSSIQAGARHRTRVKSKRAALQGEKLTFATTVDGFFFPLANDQEVELLEATVRANEKTREQYIQLLRDCKAQCPRLDIANIFSDLFSDEALLSYNYFGMTNRSKKKRAMRDYWIFSECMLEAWSDEGIDQETLKAKLTKIISRLNHKLRTRGYRSKAATNEVLEYEMLDEDYEEYQSV
;
A
#
# COMPACT_ATOMS: atom_id res chain seq x y z
N MET A 1 64.21 15.81 -0.17
CA MET A 1 63.29 14.71 0.12
C MET A 1 62.22 15.20 1.08
N MET A 2 61.04 15.59 0.61
CA MET A 2 59.81 15.59 1.41
C MET A 2 58.64 15.35 0.46
N SER A 3 57.91 14.27 0.73
CA SER A 3 56.90 13.65 -0.11
C SER A 3 55.56 14.38 -0.10
N SER A 4 54.88 14.33 -1.25
CA SER A 4 53.46 14.63 -1.44
C SER A 4 52.57 13.89 -0.43
N ILE A 5 51.55 14.59 0.09
CA ILE A 5 50.32 13.98 0.57
C ILE A 5 49.17 14.67 -0.17
N GLN A 6 48.58 13.95 -1.11
CA GLN A 6 47.42 14.38 -1.89
C GLN A 6 46.18 13.75 -1.23
N ALA A 7 45.35 14.57 -0.59
CA ALA A 7 44.11 14.13 0.03
C ALA A 7 43.04 13.89 -1.05
N GLY A 8 42.71 12.63 -1.31
CA GLY A 8 41.67 12.24 -2.25
C GLY A 8 40.27 12.53 -1.71
N ALA A 9 39.58 13.49 -2.32
CA ALA A 9 38.16 13.72 -2.11
C ALA A 9 37.34 12.54 -2.66
N ARG A 10 36.73 11.76 -1.78
CA ARG A 10 35.80 10.68 -2.15
C ARG A 10 34.49 11.31 -2.62
N HIS A 11 34.30 11.39 -3.94
CA HIS A 11 33.00 11.65 -4.54
C HIS A 11 32.02 10.54 -4.13
N ARG A 12 31.07 10.89 -3.25
CA ARG A 12 29.95 10.02 -2.91
C ARG A 12 28.92 10.13 -4.04
N THR A 13 29.03 9.26 -5.03
CA THR A 13 28.02 9.15 -6.11
C THR A 13 26.70 8.72 -5.47
N ARG A 14 25.76 9.66 -5.38
CA ARG A 14 24.37 9.41 -5.02
C ARG A 14 23.80 8.44 -6.05
N VAL A 15 23.70 7.16 -5.68
CA VAL A 15 22.98 6.14 -6.46
C VAL A 15 21.55 6.65 -6.62
N LYS A 16 21.21 7.14 -7.82
CA LYS A 16 19.85 7.52 -8.17
C LYS A 16 18.98 6.29 -7.91
N SER A 17 18.00 6.45 -7.03
CA SER A 17 17.13 5.38 -6.58
C SER A 17 16.50 4.68 -7.79
N LYS A 18 16.81 3.38 -7.95
CA LYS A 18 16.22 2.46 -8.94
C LYS A 18 14.70 2.24 -8.76
N ARG A 19 14.02 3.09 -7.96
CA ARG A 19 12.59 3.01 -7.62
C ARG A 19 11.67 3.66 -8.64
N ALA A 20 12.18 4.52 -9.53
CA ALA A 20 11.33 5.22 -10.49
C ALA A 20 10.86 4.35 -11.67
N ALA A 21 11.43 3.16 -11.87
CA ALA A 21 11.17 2.30 -13.05
C ALA A 21 10.24 1.09 -12.77
N LEU A 22 9.52 1.06 -11.64
CA LEU A 22 8.54 0.01 -11.31
C LEU A 22 7.14 0.60 -11.09
N GLN A 23 6.78 1.65 -11.83
CA GLN A 23 5.36 1.87 -12.15
C GLN A 23 4.99 0.78 -13.15
N GLY A 24 4.66 -0.40 -12.60
CA GLY A 24 4.22 -1.55 -13.37
C GLY A 24 2.97 -1.20 -14.17
N GLU A 25 2.85 -1.81 -15.34
CA GLU A 25 1.58 -1.80 -16.09
C GLU A 25 0.44 -2.14 -15.13
N LYS A 26 -0.56 -1.26 -15.07
CA LYS A 26 -1.77 -1.49 -14.31
C LYS A 26 -2.43 -2.75 -14.89
N LEU A 27 -2.77 -3.73 -14.06
CA LEU A 27 -3.42 -4.96 -14.54
C LEU A 27 -4.68 -4.61 -15.34
N THR A 28 -4.85 -5.27 -16.49
CA THR A 28 -6.05 -5.14 -17.32
C THR A 28 -6.93 -6.35 -17.05
N PHE A 29 -8.06 -6.15 -16.39
CA PHE A 29 -8.92 -7.26 -16.01
C PHE A 29 -9.72 -7.75 -17.22
N ALA A 30 -9.56 -9.02 -17.59
CA ALA A 30 -10.39 -9.64 -18.62
C ALA A 30 -11.82 -9.85 -18.10
N THR A 31 -11.95 -10.22 -16.83
CA THR A 31 -13.23 -10.38 -16.14
C THR A 31 -13.62 -9.10 -15.39
N THR A 32 -14.88 -8.69 -15.54
CA THR A 32 -15.50 -7.63 -14.75
C THR A 32 -16.41 -8.22 -13.68
N VAL A 33 -16.48 -7.59 -12.51
CA VAL A 33 -17.48 -7.91 -11.49
C VAL A 33 -18.62 -6.90 -11.60
N ASP A 34 -19.84 -7.39 -11.82
CA ASP A 34 -20.98 -6.53 -12.11
C ASP A 34 -21.21 -5.52 -10.96
N GLY A 35 -21.20 -4.22 -11.28
CA GLY A 35 -21.42 -3.14 -10.31
C GLY A 35 -20.18 -2.67 -9.55
N PHE A 36 -18.99 -3.22 -9.84
CA PHE A 36 -17.74 -2.82 -9.17
C PHE A 36 -16.67 -2.38 -10.16
N PHE A 37 -15.89 -1.37 -9.75
CA PHE A 37 -14.73 -0.87 -10.49
C PHE A 37 -13.48 -1.03 -9.63
N PHE A 38 -12.44 -1.64 -10.21
CA PHE A 38 -11.19 -1.91 -9.49
C PHE A 38 -10.07 -0.94 -9.88
N PRO A 39 -9.20 -0.53 -8.93
CA PRO A 39 -9.24 -0.90 -7.51
C PRO A 39 -10.40 -0.23 -6.75
N LEU A 40 -10.95 -0.91 -5.74
CA LEU A 40 -11.96 -0.32 -4.86
C LEU A 40 -11.37 0.88 -4.12
N ALA A 41 -12.09 1.99 -4.14
CA ALA A 41 -11.56 3.30 -3.76
C ALA A 41 -11.61 3.54 -2.25
N ASN A 42 -12.61 3.01 -1.56
CA ASN A 42 -12.86 3.27 -0.14
C ASN A 42 -13.43 2.03 0.57
N ASP A 43 -13.60 2.16 1.87
CA ASP A 43 -13.95 1.04 2.72
C ASP A 43 -15.43 0.64 2.60
N GLN A 44 -16.32 1.54 2.14
CA GLN A 44 -17.73 1.25 1.85
C GLN A 44 -17.88 0.34 0.63
N GLU A 45 -17.08 0.55 -0.42
CA GLU A 45 -17.07 -0.32 -1.59
C GLU A 45 -16.61 -1.75 -1.24
N VAL A 46 -15.67 -1.88 -0.30
CA VAL A 46 -15.23 -3.20 0.21
C VAL A 46 -16.38 -3.90 0.93
N GLU A 47 -17.12 -3.19 1.78
CA GLU A 47 -18.30 -3.74 2.47
C GLU A 47 -19.41 -4.13 1.48
N LEU A 48 -19.63 -3.31 0.45
CA LEU A 48 -20.61 -3.60 -0.59
C LEU A 48 -20.23 -4.85 -1.39
N LEU A 49 -18.95 -5.00 -1.75
CA LEU A 49 -18.46 -6.18 -2.43
C LEU A 49 -18.64 -7.43 -1.56
N GLU A 50 -18.24 -7.38 -0.29
CA GLU A 50 -18.42 -8.49 0.64
C GLU A 50 -19.90 -8.89 0.77
N ALA A 51 -20.78 -7.91 0.98
CA ALA A 51 -22.21 -8.18 1.12
C ALA A 51 -22.81 -8.79 -0.16
N THR A 52 -22.39 -8.30 -1.33
CA THR A 52 -22.88 -8.79 -2.63
C THR A 52 -22.35 -10.19 -2.93
N VAL A 53 -21.07 -10.45 -2.65
CA VAL A 53 -20.45 -11.78 -2.80
C VAL A 53 -21.12 -12.82 -1.90
N ARG A 54 -21.51 -12.45 -0.67
CA ARG A 54 -22.26 -13.36 0.22
C ARG A 54 -23.69 -13.64 -0.24
N ALA A 55 -24.33 -12.65 -0.86
CA ALA A 55 -25.74 -12.74 -1.24
C ALA A 55 -25.95 -13.32 -2.64
N ASN A 56 -24.94 -13.24 -3.52
CA ASN A 56 -25.07 -13.54 -4.93
C ASN A 56 -23.90 -14.40 -5.44
N GLU A 57 -24.20 -15.67 -5.73
CA GLU A 57 -23.22 -16.64 -6.25
C GLU A 57 -22.57 -16.17 -7.57
N LYS A 58 -23.33 -15.53 -8.45
CA LYS A 58 -22.78 -15.02 -9.72
C LYS A 58 -21.68 -13.99 -9.47
N THR A 59 -21.90 -13.08 -8.51
CA THR A 59 -20.91 -12.05 -8.16
C THR A 59 -19.69 -12.70 -7.50
N ARG A 60 -19.90 -13.72 -6.66
CA ARG A 60 -18.82 -14.52 -6.06
C ARG A 60 -17.95 -15.18 -7.13
N GLU A 61 -18.57 -15.85 -8.11
CA GLU A 61 -17.87 -16.47 -9.24
C GLU A 61 -17.10 -15.43 -10.08
N GLN A 62 -17.71 -14.30 -10.40
CA GLN A 62 -17.05 -13.19 -11.12
C GLN A 62 -15.82 -12.67 -10.36
N TYR A 63 -15.94 -12.52 -9.04
CA TYR A 63 -14.84 -12.06 -8.20
C TYR A 63 -13.71 -13.09 -8.13
N ILE A 64 -14.02 -14.37 -7.98
CA ILE A 64 -13.02 -15.46 -7.99
C ILE A 64 -12.31 -15.50 -9.35
N GLN A 65 -13.05 -15.34 -10.45
CA GLN A 65 -12.45 -15.32 -11.78
C GLN A 65 -11.55 -14.10 -11.99
N LEU A 66 -11.95 -12.92 -11.51
CA LEU A 66 -11.08 -11.73 -11.48
C LEU A 66 -9.76 -12.02 -10.74
N LEU A 67 -9.83 -12.67 -9.57
CA LEU A 67 -8.64 -13.03 -8.78
C LEU A 67 -7.71 -14.00 -9.53
N ARG A 68 -8.28 -14.98 -10.24
CA ARG A 68 -7.53 -15.91 -11.10
C ARG A 68 -6.84 -15.18 -12.24
N ASP A 69 -7.56 -14.30 -12.94
CA ASP A 69 -7.02 -13.52 -14.05
C ASP A 69 -5.84 -12.64 -13.62
N CYS A 70 -5.94 -11.99 -12.45
CA CYS A 70 -4.85 -11.19 -11.88
C CYS A 70 -3.57 -12.00 -11.68
N LYS A 71 -3.70 -13.23 -11.19
CA LYS A 71 -2.56 -14.12 -10.94
C LYS A 71 -1.99 -14.67 -12.25
N ALA A 72 -2.86 -15.03 -13.19
CA ALA A 72 -2.47 -15.55 -14.50
C ALA A 72 -1.70 -14.52 -15.34
N GLN A 73 -2.09 -13.23 -15.30
CA GLN A 73 -1.38 -12.15 -15.99
C GLN A 73 0.03 -11.92 -15.46
N CYS A 74 0.26 -12.24 -14.18
CA CYS A 74 1.51 -11.98 -13.51
C CYS A 74 1.93 -13.14 -12.59
N PRO A 75 2.30 -14.31 -13.12
CA PRO A 75 2.56 -15.52 -12.32
C PRO A 75 3.68 -15.30 -11.29
N ARG A 76 4.67 -14.46 -11.63
CA ARG A 76 5.83 -14.14 -10.80
C ARG A 76 5.57 -13.06 -9.75
N LEU A 77 4.44 -12.34 -9.80
CA LEU A 77 4.14 -11.32 -8.80
C LEU A 77 3.63 -11.95 -7.51
N ASP A 78 4.10 -11.38 -6.39
CA ASP A 78 3.56 -11.65 -5.06
C ASP A 78 2.12 -11.09 -4.99
N ILE A 79 1.20 -11.80 -4.34
CA ILE A 79 -0.18 -11.35 -4.08
C ILE A 79 -0.21 -9.95 -3.48
N ALA A 80 0.80 -9.59 -2.70
CA ALA A 80 0.93 -8.25 -2.15
C ALA A 80 0.99 -7.12 -3.20
N ASN A 81 1.39 -7.43 -4.43
CA ASN A 81 1.39 -6.48 -5.55
C ASN A 81 0.05 -6.49 -6.28
N ILE A 82 -0.58 -7.67 -6.44
CA ILE A 82 -1.96 -7.79 -6.99
C ILE A 82 -2.95 -7.01 -6.12
N PHE A 83 -2.72 -6.98 -4.81
CA PHE A 83 -3.59 -6.31 -3.85
C PHE A 83 -3.79 -4.81 -4.12
N SER A 84 -2.77 -4.12 -4.64
CA SER A 84 -2.89 -2.69 -5.00
C SER A 84 -3.70 -2.44 -6.26
N ASP A 85 -3.90 -3.45 -7.10
CA ASP A 85 -4.77 -3.37 -8.28
C ASP A 85 -6.23 -3.67 -7.91
N LEU A 86 -6.47 -4.35 -6.77
CA LEU A 86 -7.80 -4.68 -6.27
C LEU A 86 -8.34 -3.66 -5.25
N PHE A 87 -7.47 -3.09 -4.41
CA PHE A 87 -7.88 -2.20 -3.33
C PHE A 87 -6.92 -1.01 -3.22
N SER A 88 -7.46 0.20 -3.11
CA SER A 88 -6.68 1.38 -2.77
C SER A 88 -6.12 1.28 -1.34
N ASP A 89 -5.13 2.12 -1.04
CA ASP A 89 -4.65 2.27 0.34
C ASP A 89 -5.79 2.71 1.26
N GLU A 90 -6.63 3.64 0.78
CA GLU A 90 -7.78 4.23 1.44
C GLU A 90 -8.83 3.17 1.81
N ALA A 91 -9.12 2.25 0.89
CA ALA A 91 -10.05 1.14 1.11
C ALA A 91 -9.60 0.21 2.24
N LEU A 92 -8.29 0.07 2.48
CA LEU A 92 -7.74 -0.85 3.47
C LEU A 92 -7.46 -0.22 4.84
N LEU A 93 -7.65 1.10 5.00
CA LEU A 93 -7.34 1.80 6.27
C LEU A 93 -8.15 1.27 7.46
N SER A 94 -9.39 0.87 7.23
CA SER A 94 -10.30 0.35 8.26
C SER A 94 -10.04 -1.11 8.64
N TYR A 95 -9.12 -1.80 7.95
CA TYR A 95 -8.94 -3.25 8.05
C TYR A 95 -7.59 -3.65 8.64
N ASN A 96 -7.54 -4.84 9.25
CA ASN A 96 -6.34 -5.66 9.43
C ASN A 96 -6.74 -7.14 9.50
N TYR A 97 -5.78 -8.05 9.64
CA TYR A 97 -6.12 -9.48 9.61
C TYR A 97 -7.00 -9.93 10.80
N PHE A 98 -6.74 -9.44 12.02
CA PHE A 98 -7.36 -9.95 13.25
C PHE A 98 -8.51 -9.09 13.81
N GLY A 99 -8.78 -7.90 13.25
CA GLY A 99 -9.71 -6.88 13.78
C GLY A 99 -9.21 -6.12 15.02
N MET A 100 -8.12 -6.58 15.63
CA MET A 100 -7.64 -6.03 16.90
C MET A 100 -6.56 -4.97 16.69
N THR A 101 -6.59 -3.91 17.50
CA THR A 101 -5.53 -2.90 17.58
C THR A 101 -5.33 -2.51 19.03
N ASN A 102 -4.09 -2.20 19.41
CA ASN A 102 -3.74 -1.73 20.76
C ASN A 102 -4.30 -0.32 21.04
N ARG A 103 -4.84 0.36 20.02
CA ARG A 103 -5.51 1.66 20.13
C ARG A 103 -7.02 1.45 20.19
N SER A 104 -7.72 2.34 20.87
CA SER A 104 -9.17 2.38 21.06
C SER A 104 -10.03 2.38 19.77
N LYS A 105 -9.42 2.51 18.58
CA LYS A 105 -10.10 2.31 17.30
C LYS A 105 -10.07 0.84 16.92
N LYS A 106 -11.24 0.18 16.90
CA LYS A 106 -11.40 -1.19 16.36
C LYS A 106 -11.21 -1.17 14.83
N LYS A 107 -10.49 -2.15 14.30
CA LYS A 107 -10.39 -2.40 12.84
C LYS A 107 -11.29 -3.57 12.49
N ARG A 108 -11.68 -3.69 11.22
CA ARG A 108 -12.42 -4.84 10.71
C ARG A 108 -11.46 -5.98 10.39
N ALA A 109 -11.84 -7.20 10.73
CA ALA A 109 -10.98 -8.38 10.64
C ALA A 109 -11.12 -9.02 9.26
N MET A 110 -10.09 -8.93 8.41
CA MET A 110 -10.11 -9.50 7.06
C MET A 110 -10.40 -11.01 7.06
N ARG A 111 -9.99 -11.73 8.11
CA ARG A 111 -10.26 -13.18 8.21
C ARG A 111 -11.76 -13.52 8.29
N ASP A 112 -12.60 -12.55 8.61
CA ASP A 112 -14.06 -12.74 8.75
C ASP A 112 -14.80 -12.41 7.44
N TYR A 113 -14.08 -12.05 6.36
CA TYR A 113 -14.62 -11.61 5.06
C TYR A 113 -14.30 -12.63 3.97
N TRP A 114 -15.29 -13.06 3.21
CA TRP A 114 -15.14 -14.02 2.11
C TRP A 114 -14.21 -13.49 1.02
N ILE A 115 -14.29 -12.20 0.71
CA ILE A 115 -13.44 -11.57 -0.31
C ILE A 115 -11.95 -11.60 0.04
N PHE A 116 -11.59 -11.71 1.32
CA PHE A 116 -10.20 -11.79 1.80
C PHE A 116 -9.80 -13.20 2.27
N SER A 117 -10.71 -14.17 2.21
CA SER A 117 -10.48 -15.53 2.71
C SER A 117 -10.93 -16.56 1.68
N GLU A 118 -12.16 -17.03 1.75
CA GLU A 118 -12.72 -18.10 0.92
C GLU A 118 -12.50 -17.85 -0.57
N CYS A 119 -12.82 -16.65 -1.10
CA CYS A 119 -12.64 -16.35 -2.51
C CYS A 119 -11.16 -16.33 -2.94
N MET A 120 -10.26 -15.82 -2.10
CA MET A 120 -8.82 -15.80 -2.41
C MET A 120 -8.19 -17.18 -2.32
N LEU A 121 -8.63 -18.02 -1.38
CA LEU A 121 -8.20 -19.41 -1.28
C LEU A 121 -8.68 -20.21 -2.48
N GLU A 122 -9.95 -20.08 -2.87
CA GLU A 122 -10.49 -20.78 -4.04
C GLU A 122 -9.85 -20.32 -5.36
N ALA A 123 -9.46 -19.05 -5.45
CA ALA A 123 -8.79 -18.52 -6.64
C ALA A 123 -7.33 -18.99 -6.76
N TRP A 124 -6.63 -19.20 -5.63
CA TRP A 124 -5.17 -19.36 -5.63
C TRP A 124 -4.67 -20.63 -4.93
N SER A 125 -5.54 -21.55 -4.53
CA SER A 125 -5.15 -22.83 -3.92
C SER A 125 -4.21 -23.63 -4.81
N ASP A 126 -4.52 -23.67 -6.11
CA ASP A 126 -3.75 -24.42 -7.11
C ASP A 126 -2.35 -23.81 -7.35
N GLU A 127 -2.18 -22.54 -6.96
CA GLU A 127 -0.91 -21.80 -6.98
C GLU A 127 -0.12 -21.96 -5.66
N GLY A 128 -0.54 -22.89 -4.80
CA GLY A 128 0.10 -23.18 -3.51
C GLY A 128 -0.21 -22.16 -2.41
N ILE A 129 -1.32 -21.41 -2.53
CA ILE A 129 -1.75 -20.45 -1.49
C ILE A 129 -2.73 -21.13 -0.55
N ASP A 130 -2.22 -21.50 0.62
CA ASP A 130 -3.04 -21.99 1.73
C ASP A 130 -3.41 -20.86 2.72
N GLN A 131 -4.19 -21.22 3.75
CA GLN A 131 -4.68 -20.27 4.75
C GLN A 131 -3.55 -19.57 5.51
N GLU A 132 -2.47 -20.27 5.84
CA GLU A 132 -1.33 -19.70 6.58
C GLU A 132 -0.55 -18.72 5.70
N THR A 133 -0.31 -19.10 4.45
CA THR A 133 0.36 -18.27 3.46
C THR A 133 -0.45 -17.02 3.15
N LEU A 134 -1.77 -17.16 2.96
CA LEU A 134 -2.67 -16.03 2.73
C LEU A 134 -2.66 -15.07 3.92
N LYS A 135 -2.79 -15.58 5.15
CA LYS A 135 -2.68 -14.80 6.39
C LYS A 135 -1.37 -14.01 6.46
N ALA A 136 -0.24 -14.67 6.18
CA ALA A 136 1.07 -14.02 6.21
C ALA A 136 1.15 -12.88 5.18
N LYS A 137 0.63 -13.10 3.97
CA LYS A 137 0.58 -12.11 2.89
C LYS A 137 -0.31 -10.91 3.25
N LEU A 138 -1.53 -11.14 3.72
CA LEU A 138 -2.45 -10.07 4.17
C LEU A 138 -1.85 -9.23 5.30
N THR A 139 -1.24 -9.89 6.29
CA THR A 139 -0.56 -9.20 7.39
C THR A 139 0.58 -8.32 6.89
N LYS A 140 1.36 -8.81 5.91
CA LYS A 140 2.46 -8.08 5.29
C LYS A 140 1.97 -6.88 4.47
N ILE A 141 0.87 -7.01 3.73
CA ILE A 141 0.22 -5.91 2.99
C ILE A 141 -0.16 -4.79 3.96
N ILE A 142 -0.88 -5.11 5.03
CA ILE A 142 -1.29 -4.13 6.05
C ILE A 142 -0.10 -3.50 6.77
N SER A 143 0.97 -4.27 7.03
CA SER A 143 2.21 -3.74 7.60
C SER A 143 2.86 -2.70 6.68
N ARG A 144 2.96 -3.00 5.36
CA ARG A 144 3.49 -2.09 4.34
C ARG A 144 2.65 -0.83 4.22
N LEU A 145 1.32 -0.95 4.19
CA LEU A 145 0.39 0.18 4.17
C LEU A 145 0.63 1.09 5.39
N ASN A 146 0.64 0.53 6.59
CA ASN A 146 0.89 1.30 7.81
C ASN A 146 2.27 1.97 7.82
N HIS A 147 3.31 1.31 7.29
CA HIS A 147 4.63 1.90 7.15
C HIS A 147 4.64 3.08 6.17
N LYS A 148 3.95 2.94 5.02
CA LYS A 148 3.77 4.02 4.03
C LYS A 148 3.08 5.23 4.66
N LEU A 149 2.00 5.02 5.41
CA LEU A 149 1.27 6.09 6.09
C LEU A 149 2.10 6.81 7.15
N ARG A 150 2.83 6.06 7.99
CA ARG A 150 3.73 6.66 9.00
C ARG A 150 4.83 7.48 8.34
N THR A 151 5.40 6.97 7.25
CA THR A 151 6.46 7.67 6.51
C THR A 151 5.94 8.93 5.82
N ARG A 152 4.73 8.90 5.25
CA ARG A 152 4.07 10.10 4.70
C ARG A 152 3.85 11.13 5.79
N GLY A 153 3.26 10.74 6.92
CA GLY A 153 3.04 11.65 8.06
C GLY A 153 4.34 12.20 8.67
N TYR A 154 5.42 11.43 8.71
CA TYR A 154 6.73 11.91 9.17
C TYR A 154 7.33 12.94 8.21
N ARG A 155 7.22 12.71 6.89
CA ARG A 155 7.69 13.66 5.87
C ARG A 155 6.88 14.96 5.85
N SER A 156 5.55 14.89 6.03
CA SER A 156 4.72 16.08 6.16
C SER A 156 5.10 16.91 7.39
N LYS A 157 5.43 16.25 8.52
CA LYS A 157 5.91 16.92 9.73
C LYS A 157 7.30 17.52 9.59
N ALA A 158 8.20 16.82 8.89
CA ALA A 158 9.54 17.33 8.59
C ALA A 158 9.46 18.53 7.63
N ALA A 159 8.59 18.50 6.62
CA ALA A 159 8.35 19.62 5.71
C ALA A 159 7.71 20.82 6.42
N THR A 160 6.78 20.61 7.36
CA THR A 160 6.25 21.71 8.18
C THR A 160 7.28 22.28 9.15
N ASN A 161 8.19 21.45 9.69
CA ASN A 161 9.28 21.97 10.53
C ASN A 161 10.33 22.74 9.72
N GLU A 162 10.61 22.34 8.48
CA GLU A 162 11.54 23.04 7.57
C GLU A 162 10.96 24.39 7.09
N VAL A 163 9.61 24.50 6.97
CA VAL A 163 8.93 25.78 6.67
C VAL A 163 8.90 26.71 7.88
N LEU A 164 8.70 26.19 9.10
CA LEU A 164 8.75 27.00 10.32
C LEU A 164 10.16 27.50 10.68
N GLU A 165 11.21 26.79 10.27
CA GLU A 165 12.59 27.25 10.46
C GLU A 165 12.96 28.40 9.49
N TYR A 166 12.26 28.53 8.36
CA TYR A 166 12.45 29.62 7.39
C TYR A 166 11.55 30.83 7.67
N GLU A 167 10.30 30.64 8.11
CA GLU A 167 9.41 31.75 8.50
C GLU A 167 9.86 32.45 9.80
N MET A 168 10.59 31.77 10.70
CA MET A 168 11.18 32.41 11.89
C MET A 168 12.51 33.14 11.64
N LEU A 169 13.06 33.14 10.42
CA LEU A 169 14.27 33.90 10.08
C LEU A 169 13.99 35.22 9.36
N ASP A 170 12.74 35.45 8.92
CA ASP A 170 12.34 36.68 8.22
C ASP A 170 11.74 37.74 9.16
N GLU A 171 11.38 37.41 10.41
CA GLU A 171 10.82 38.38 11.38
C GLU A 171 11.89 39.21 12.13
N ASP A 172 13.16 38.80 12.13
CA ASP A 172 14.23 39.48 12.89
C ASP A 172 15.12 40.43 12.04
N TYR A 173 14.85 40.60 10.73
CA TYR A 173 15.73 41.38 9.84
C TYR A 173 15.26 42.81 9.52
N GLU A 174 14.16 43.31 10.12
CA GLU A 174 13.73 44.71 9.95
C GLU A 174 13.92 45.61 11.20
N GLU A 175 14.48 45.12 12.31
CA GLU A 175 14.74 45.94 13.51
C GLU A 175 16.20 46.46 13.64
N TYR A 176 16.92 46.60 12.53
CA TYR A 176 18.30 47.14 12.53
C TYR A 176 18.56 48.17 11.42
N GLN A 177 17.69 49.16 11.23
CA GLN A 177 18.03 50.42 10.54
C GLN A 177 17.39 51.69 11.13
N SER A 178 17.13 51.75 12.44
CA SER A 178 16.80 53.03 13.09
C SER A 178 17.39 53.20 14.49
N VAL A 179 18.72 53.13 14.62
CA VAL A 179 19.46 53.84 15.68
C VAL A 179 20.81 54.29 15.15
#